data_AF-A0A699TVH4-F1
#
_entry.id   AF-A0A699TVH4-F1
#
_cell.length_a   1.000
_cell.length_b   1.000
_cell.length_c   1.000
_cell.angle_alpha   90.00
_cell.angle_beta   90.00
_cell.angle_gamma   90.00
#
_symmetry.space_group_name_H-M   'P 1'
#
loop_
_entity.id
_entity.type
_entity.pdbx_description
1 polymer ?
#
loop_
_entity_poly.entity_id
_entity_poly.type
_entity_poly.pdbx_seq_one_letter_code
_entity_poly.pdbx_strand_id
1 'polypeptide(L)'
;SPKSPTEIRQFLGLAGYYRRFIEGFLKIAKPMTMLTQKKVKFDWGDKQEAAFQLLKQKLCSAPILALPEEAKILSYIAMLRTKGSTLC
;
A
#
# COMPACT_ATOMS: atom_id res chain seq x y z
N SER A 1 -3.22 -1.37 14.73
CA SER A 1 -2.24 -0.26 14.68
C SER A 1 -0.95 -0.67 15.36
N PRO A 2 0.21 -0.10 14.97
CA PRO A 2 1.50 -0.40 15.58
C PRO A 2 1.50 -0.09 17.07
N LYS A 3 2.09 -0.98 17.89
CA LYS A 3 2.18 -0.82 19.35
C LYS A 3 3.55 -0.32 19.81
N SER A 4 4.52 -0.24 18.91
CA SER A 4 5.89 0.15 19.23
C SER A 4 6.56 0.97 18.11
N PRO A 5 7.56 1.81 18.44
CA PRO A 5 8.38 2.50 17.43
C PRO A 5 9.06 1.53 16.43
N THR A 6 9.33 0.29 16.86
CA THR A 6 9.95 -0.73 16.01
C THR A 6 8.98 -1.23 14.94
N GLU A 7 7.72 -1.50 15.30
CA GLU A 7 6.69 -1.86 14.32
C GLU A 7 6.43 -0.73 13.32
N ILE A 8 6.46 0.54 13.76
CA ILE A 8 6.38 1.68 12.84
C ILE A 8 7.54 1.67 11.86
N ARG A 9 8.79 1.45 12.32
CA ARG A 9 9.96 1.39 11.45
C ARG A 9 9.86 0.25 10.43
N GLN A 10 9.41 -0.92 10.86
CA GLN A 10 9.19 -2.06 9.97
C GLN A 10 8.15 -1.74 8.88
N PHE A 11 7.01 -1.17 9.28
CA PHE A 11 5.96 -0.76 8.35
C PHE A 11 6.44 0.32 7.37
N LEU A 12 7.12 1.37 7.86
CA LEU A 12 7.67 2.42 7.02
C LEU A 12 8.77 1.90 6.08
N GLY A 13 9.53 0.88 6.49
CA GLY A 13 10.50 0.20 5.63
C GLY A 13 9.83 -0.48 4.45
N LEU A 14 8.78 -1.27 4.70
CA LEU A 14 7.97 -1.90 3.65
C LEU A 14 7.31 -0.86 2.74
N ALA A 15 6.62 0.12 3.34
CA ALA A 15 5.92 1.14 2.59
C ALA A 15 6.90 2.03 1.79
N GLY A 16 8.12 2.20 2.28
CA GLY A 16 9.20 2.94 1.63
C GLY A 16 9.62 2.33 0.29
N TYR A 17 9.59 1.01 0.15
CA TYR A 17 9.83 0.33 -1.13
C TYR A 17 8.85 0.80 -2.22
N TYR A 18 7.60 1.03 -1.85
CA TYR A 18 6.52 1.45 -2.75
C TYR A 18 6.34 2.97 -2.86
N ARG A 19 7.19 3.76 -2.20
CA ARG A 19 7.08 5.23 -2.14
C ARG A 19 6.88 5.89 -3.51
N ARG A 20 7.47 5.34 -4.58
CA ARG A 20 7.36 5.90 -5.95
C ARG A 20 5.93 5.89 -6.52
N PHE A 21 5.07 5.01 -6.01
CA PHE A 21 3.69 4.85 -6.48
C PHE A 21 2.68 5.57 -5.57
N ILE A 22 3.13 6.16 -4.47
CA ILE A 22 2.29 6.83 -3.48
C ILE A 22 2.60 8.31 -3.52
N GLU A 23 1.72 9.07 -4.18
CA GLU A 23 1.82 10.52 -4.20
C GLU A 23 1.76 11.08 -2.77
N GLY A 24 2.68 12.01 -2.46
CA GLY A 24 2.73 12.63 -1.14
C GLY A 24 3.18 11.71 -0.01
N PHE A 25 3.78 10.55 -0.29
CA PHE A 25 4.21 9.56 0.71
C PHE A 25 4.90 10.19 1.94
N LEU A 26 5.88 11.08 1.72
CA LEU A 26 6.62 11.72 2.81
C LEU A 26 5.71 12.58 3.71
N LYS A 27 4.71 13.26 3.14
CA LYS A 27 3.75 14.07 3.89
C LYS A 27 2.86 13.19 4.77
N ILE A 28 2.42 12.04 4.24
CA ILE A 28 1.58 11.07 4.95
C ILE A 28 2.39 10.34 6.04
N ALA A 29 3.62 9.95 5.74
CA ALA A 29 4.48 9.21 6.67
C ALA A 29 5.01 10.08 7.83
N LYS A 30 5.13 11.40 7.65
CA LYS A 30 5.67 12.35 8.63
C LYS A 30 5.21 12.13 10.07
N PRO A 31 3.90 12.09 10.40
CA PRO A 31 3.43 11.87 11.77
C PRO A 31 3.93 10.55 12.38
N MET A 32 4.06 9.48 11.59
CA MET A 32 4.63 8.21 12.03
C MET A 32 6.15 8.26 12.17
N THR A 33 6.85 8.93 11.24
CA THR A 33 8.31 9.10 11.30
C THR A 33 8.74 9.83 12.56
N MET A 34 7.98 10.82 13.03
CA MET A 34 8.26 11.53 14.29
C MET A 34 8.26 10.59 15.49
N LEU A 35 7.37 9.59 15.54
CA LEU A 35 7.32 8.60 16.62
C LEU A 35 8.52 7.64 16.65
N THR A 36 9.35 7.63 15.62
CA THR A 36 10.54 6.75 15.55
C THR A 36 11.83 7.41 16.06
N GLN A 37 11.80 8.71 16.37
CA GLN A 37 12.97 9.47 16.77
C GLN A 37 13.40 9.16 18.21
N LYS A 38 14.71 9.01 18.44
CA LYS A 38 15.28 8.92 19.79
C LYS A 38 14.96 10.24 20.51
N LYS A 39 14.20 10.20 21.61
CA LYS A 39 13.68 11.32 22.44
C LYS A 39 12.22 11.73 22.23
N VAL A 40 11.48 11.11 21.31
CA VAL A 40 10.03 11.32 21.20
C VAL A 40 9.31 10.23 21.99
N LYS A 41 8.40 10.62 22.89
CA LYS A 41 7.50 9.67 23.56
C LYS A 41 6.63 9.01 22.49
N PHE A 42 6.52 7.69 22.53
CA PHE A 42 5.59 6.98 21.68
C PHE A 42 4.17 7.32 22.12
N ASP A 43 3.49 8.13 21.34
CA ASP A 43 2.10 8.52 21.54
C ASP A 43 1.33 8.32 20.23
N TRP A 44 0.53 7.26 20.20
CA TRP A 44 -0.24 6.88 19.03
C TRP A 44 -1.65 7.46 19.13
N GLY A 45 -1.86 8.60 18.46
CA GLY A 45 -3.15 9.28 18.41
C GLY A 45 -3.78 9.27 17.03
N ASP A 46 -4.87 10.03 16.88
CA ASP A 46 -5.69 10.05 15.68
C ASP A 46 -4.93 10.46 14.42
N LYS A 47 -3.94 11.35 14.55
CA LYS A 47 -3.11 11.80 13.43
C LYS A 47 -2.26 10.67 12.86
N GLN A 48 -1.69 9.84 13.74
CA GLN A 48 -0.89 8.70 13.34
C GLN A 48 -1.76 7.56 12.83
N GLU A 49 -2.92 7.34 13.44
CA GLU A 49 -3.90 6.35 12.96
C GLU A 49 -4.41 6.72 11.56
N ALA A 50 -4.84 7.96 11.35
CA ALA A 50 -5.30 8.43 10.04
C ALA A 50 -4.21 8.30 8.97
N ALA A 51 -2.96 8.67 9.30
CA ALA A 51 -1.82 8.50 8.41
C ALA A 51 -1.55 7.02 8.09
N PHE A 52 -1.63 6.14 9.09
CA PHE A 52 -1.43 4.71 8.94
C PHE A 52 -2.48 4.08 8.03
N GLN A 53 -3.77 4.39 8.27
CA GLN A 53 -4.87 3.89 7.44
C GLN A 53 -4.80 4.42 6.01
N LEU A 54 -4.50 5.71 5.82
CA LEU A 54 -4.32 6.29 4.49
C LEU A 54 -3.17 5.60 3.74
N LEU A 55 -2.04 5.32 4.41
CA LEU A 55 -0.92 4.63 3.78
C LEU A 55 -1.30 3.19 3.39
N LYS A 56 -2.03 2.46 4.24
CA LYS A 56 -2.56 1.12 3.92
C LYS A 56 -3.49 1.18 2.70
N GLN A 57 -4.41 2.13 2.66
CA GLN A 57 -5.32 2.31 1.52
C GLN A 57 -4.53 2.56 0.24
N LYS A 58 -3.54 3.47 0.27
CA LYS A 58 -2.71 3.80 -0.89
C LYS A 58 -1.85 2.62 -1.35
N LEU A 59 -1.33 1.81 -0.42
CA LEU A 59 -0.61 0.58 -0.74
C LEU A 59 -1.53 -0.46 -1.43
N CYS A 60 -2.77 -0.58 -0.98
CA CYS A 60 -3.76 -1.49 -1.59
C CYS A 60 -4.29 -0.95 -2.95
N SER A 61 -4.32 0.36 -3.15
CA SER A 61 -4.86 0.98 -4.37
C SER A 61 -3.81 1.26 -5.45
N ALA A 62 -2.54 1.35 -5.08
CA ALA A 62 -1.46 1.53 -6.06
C ALA A 62 -1.45 0.34 -7.03
N PRO A 63 -1.00 0.51 -8.29
CA PRO A 63 -0.93 -0.55 -9.30
C PRO A 63 0.10 -1.66 -8.97
N ILE A 64 0.44 -1.84 -7.70
CA ILE A 64 1.28 -2.90 -7.14
C ILE A 64 0.60 -4.27 -7.31
N LEU A 65 -0.74 -4.31 -7.40
CA LEU A 65 -1.56 -5.51 -7.63
C LEU A 65 -2.22 -5.56 -9.01
N ALA A 66 -2.06 -4.51 -9.83
CA ALA A 66 -2.43 -4.60 -11.22
C ALA A 66 -1.36 -5.47 -11.89
N LEU A 67 -1.69 -6.75 -12.08
CA LEU A 67 -1.11 -7.59 -13.11
C LEU A 67 -0.69 -6.71 -14.31
N PRO A 68 0.52 -6.89 -14.88
CA PRO A 68 0.92 -6.15 -16.08
C PRO A 68 -0.24 -6.21 -17.07
N GLU A 69 -0.48 -5.12 -17.79
CA GLU A 69 -1.65 -4.97 -18.67
C GLU A 69 -1.85 -6.18 -19.61
N GLU A 70 -0.74 -6.85 -19.94
CA GLU A 70 -0.63 -8.17 -20.57
C GLU A 70 -1.53 -9.24 -19.93
N ALA A 71 -1.57 -9.39 -18.61
CA ALA A 71 -2.41 -10.38 -17.94
C ALA A 71 -3.90 -10.02 -17.93
N LYS A 72 -4.27 -8.73 -18.00
CA LYS A 72 -5.66 -8.33 -18.28
C LYS A 72 -6.05 -8.72 -19.70
N ILE A 73 -5.18 -8.46 -20.68
CA ILE A 73 -5.36 -8.87 -22.08
C ILE A 73 -5.49 -10.40 -22.19
N LEU A 74 -4.61 -11.15 -21.53
CA LEU A 74 -4.67 -12.62 -21.54
C LEU A 74 -5.95 -13.15 -20.89
N SER A 75 -6.43 -12.55 -19.79
CA SER A 75 -7.71 -12.94 -19.18
C SER A 75 -8.91 -12.64 -20.08
N TYR A 76 -8.87 -11.52 -20.81
CA TYR A 76 -9.89 -11.16 -21.79
C TYR A 76 -9.87 -12.11 -23.00
N ILE A 77 -8.69 -12.42 -23.54
CA ILE A 77 -8.52 -13.40 -24.63
C ILE A 77 -8.95 -14.80 -24.17
N ALA A 78 -8.62 -15.21 -22.94
CA ALA A 78 -9.07 -16.47 -22.36
C ALA A 78 -10.59 -16.52 -22.20
N MET A 79 -11.23 -15.43 -21.77
CA MET A 79 -12.69 -15.31 -21.73
C MET A 79 -13.34 -15.36 -23.12
N LEU A 80 -12.70 -14.78 -24.14
CA LEU A 80 -13.18 -14.86 -25.52
C LEU A 80 -13.03 -16.28 -26.10
N ARG A 81 -11.96 -17.01 -25.75
CA ARG A 81 -11.77 -18.41 -26.16
C ARG A 81 -12.78 -19.35 -25.50
N THR A 82 -13.14 -19.15 -24.24
CA THR A 82 -14.10 -20.02 -23.54
C THR A 82 -15.54 -19.78 -23.97
N LYS A 83 -15.91 -18.55 -24.36
CA LYS A 83 -17.24 -18.26 -24.93
C LYS A 83 -17.42 -18.76 -26.37
N GLY A 84 -16.35 -19.12 -27.07
CA GLY A 84 -16.39 -19.70 -28.41
C GLY A 84 -16.62 -21.22 -28.47
N SER A 85 -16.69 -21.92 -27.32
CA SER A 85 -16.76 -23.40 -27.27
C SER A 85 -18.09 -23.97 -26.75
N THR A 86 -19.17 -23.21 -26.76
CA THR A 86 -20.54 -23.72 -26.50
C THR A 86 -21.47 -23.53 -27.70
N LEU A 87 -20.95 -23.77 -28.90
CA LEU A 87 -21.75 -23.96 -30.11
C LEU A 87 -21.34 -25.26 -30.83
N CYS A 88 -21.51 -26.38 -30.14
CA CYS A 88 -21.64 -27.72 -30.70
C CYS A 88 -22.64 -28.49 -29.85
#